data_AF-A0A7J7S8H1-F1
#
_entry.id   AF-A0A7J7S8H1-F1
#
_cell.length_a   1.000
_cell.length_b   1.000
_cell.length_c   1.000
_cell.angle_alpha   90.00
_cell.angle_beta   90.00
_cell.angle_gamma   90.00
#
_symmetry.space_group_name_H-M   'P 1'
#
loop_
_entity.id
_entity.type
_entity.pdbx_description
1 polymer ?
#
loop_
_entity_poly.entity_id
_entity_poly.type
_entity_poly.pdbx_seq_one_letter_code
_entity_poly.pdbx_strand_id
1 'polypeptide(L)'
;MLIQLPANSVSKVSIQFERALLKWTEYTPDPNHGFYVSPSVISALVPSMVAAKPVDWEESPLFSSLFPVSDSSSYFVRLYTEPLLVSLPTPDFSMPYNVICLTCTVVAVCYGSFYNLLTRTFHIEEPSTGGLAKRLANLIRRARGVPPL
;
A
#
# COMPACT_ATOMS: atom_id res chain seq x y z
N MET A 1 -17.13 7.24 31.63
CA MET A 1 -16.64 8.38 32.43
C MET A 1 -17.73 9.43 32.41
N LEU A 2 -18.21 9.90 33.57
CA LEU A 2 -19.24 10.94 33.66
C LEU A 2 -18.57 12.22 34.13
N ILE A 3 -18.63 13.28 33.31
CA ILE A 3 -18.02 14.58 33.59
C ILE A 3 -19.15 15.60 33.69
N GLN A 4 -19.28 16.25 34.85
CA GLN A 4 -20.21 17.36 35.02
C GLN A 4 -19.49 18.67 34.69
N LEU A 5 -20.06 19.41 33.74
CA LEU A 5 -19.55 20.72 33.32
C LEU A 5 -20.41 21.82 33.95
N PRO A 6 -19.81 22.84 34.58
CA PRO A 6 -20.56 23.98 35.10
C PRO A 6 -21.12 24.85 33.97
N ALA A 7 -22.19 25.60 34.28
CA ALA A 7 -22.78 26.54 33.32
C ALA A 7 -21.75 27.59 32.86
N ASN A 8 -21.83 28.01 31.59
CA ASN A 8 -20.90 28.95 30.95
C ASN A 8 -19.42 28.53 30.97
N SER A 9 -19.13 27.22 31.01
CA SER A 9 -17.76 26.71 30.89
C SER A 9 -17.43 26.24 29.48
N VAL A 10 -16.17 26.42 29.07
CA VAL A 10 -15.63 25.90 27.81
C VAL A 10 -14.77 24.69 28.14
N SER A 11 -15.10 23.53 27.56
CA SER A 11 -14.38 22.27 27.80
C SER A 11 -13.75 21.76 26.52
N LYS A 12 -12.46 21.41 26.59
CA LYS A 12 -11.71 20.81 25.50
C LYS A 12 -11.49 19.34 25.78
N VAL A 13 -12.01 18.48 24.91
CA VAL A 13 -11.74 17.03 24.93
C VAL A 13 -10.64 16.74 23.92
N SER A 14 -9.64 15.97 24.31
CA SER A 14 -8.56 15.54 23.42
C SER A 14 -8.28 14.08 23.69
N ILE A 15 -8.40 13.27 22.64
CA ILE A 15 -8.16 11.82 22.71
C ILE A 15 -6.91 11.55 21.87
N GLN A 16 -5.88 11.02 22.52
CA GLN A 16 -4.71 10.52 21.82
C GLN A 16 -5.01 9.12 21.31
N PHE A 17 -4.75 8.89 20.03
CA PHE A 17 -4.78 7.57 19.43
C PHE A 17 -3.48 7.33 18.70
N GLU A 18 -3.00 6.10 18.74
CA GLU A 18 -1.83 5.67 18.00
C GLU A 18 -2.28 4.74 16.87
N ARG A 19 -1.84 5.03 15.65
CA ARG A 19 -2.04 4.14 14.50
C ARG A 19 -0.67 3.64 14.06
N ALA A 20 -0.12 2.68 14.82
CA ALA A 20 1.27 2.23 14.69
C ALA A 20 1.55 1.41 13.41
N LEU A 21 0.54 0.80 12.80
CA LEU A 21 0.73 -0.11 11.66
C LEU A 21 -0.39 0.05 10.63
N LEU A 22 -0.10 0.84 9.60
CA LEU A 22 -0.87 0.87 8.36
C LEU A 22 -0.43 -0.30 7.48
N LYS A 23 -1.36 -1.16 7.06
CA LYS A 23 -1.05 -2.18 6.04
C LYS A 23 -0.73 -1.48 4.72
N TRP A 24 0.10 -2.11 3.88
CA TRP A 24 0.43 -1.59 2.55
C TRP A 24 -0.82 -1.37 1.67
N THR A 25 -1.87 -2.16 1.88
CA THR A 25 -3.17 -2.03 1.19
C THR A 25 -4.02 -0.86 1.67
N GLU A 26 -3.69 -0.25 2.81
CA GLU A 26 -4.43 0.90 3.37
C GLU A 26 -3.88 2.24 2.87
N TYR A 27 -2.72 2.25 2.21
CA TYR A 27 -2.18 3.44 1.59
C TYR A 27 -2.90 3.76 0.29
N THR A 28 -3.15 5.05 0.06
CA THR A 28 -3.61 5.55 -1.24
C THR A 28 -2.53 5.34 -2.31
N PRO A 29 -2.92 5.22 -3.60
CA PRO A 29 -1.97 5.10 -4.70
C PRO A 29 -0.93 6.25 -4.76
N ASP A 30 -1.29 7.42 -4.25
CA ASP A 30 -0.39 8.56 -4.04
C ASP A 30 -0.03 8.68 -2.55
N PRO A 31 1.24 8.49 -2.16
CA PRO A 31 1.72 8.66 -0.79
C PRO A 31 1.64 10.09 -0.27
N ASN A 32 1.73 11.09 -1.15
CA ASN A 32 1.78 12.51 -0.75
C ASN A 32 0.41 13.09 -0.42
N HIS A 33 -0.66 12.37 -0.76
CA HIS A 33 -2.03 12.80 -0.56
C HIS A 33 -2.46 12.85 0.91
N GLY A 34 -1.83 12.05 1.78
CA GLY A 34 -2.22 11.92 3.18
C GLY A 34 -3.44 11.02 3.40
N PHE A 35 -3.91 10.97 4.65
CA PHE A 35 -4.97 10.08 5.10
C PHE A 35 -6.20 10.86 5.53
N TYR A 36 -7.38 10.42 5.07
CA TYR A 36 -8.65 10.92 5.57
C TYR A 36 -8.98 10.31 6.93
N VAL A 37 -9.21 11.18 7.90
CA VAL A 37 -9.80 10.85 9.20
C VAL A 37 -11.28 11.16 9.13
N SER A 38 -12.10 10.16 9.47
CA SER A 38 -13.56 10.30 9.50
C SER A 38 -13.99 11.43 10.44
N PRO A 39 -15.08 12.14 10.11
CA PRO A 39 -15.60 13.20 10.96
C PRO A 39 -16.02 12.66 12.33
N SER A 40 -15.84 13.48 13.36
CA SER A 40 -16.30 13.15 14.71
C SER A 40 -17.77 13.55 14.88
N VAL A 41 -18.49 12.78 15.71
CA VAL A 41 -19.92 12.98 15.95
C VAL A 41 -20.13 13.30 17.42
N ILE A 42 -20.77 14.44 17.68
CA ILE A 42 -21.21 14.83 19.02
C ILE A 42 -22.73 14.70 19.06
N SER A 43 -23.24 13.81 19.91
CA SER A 43 -24.68 13.65 20.15
C SER A 43 -25.03 14.16 21.55
N ALA A 44 -26.01 15.06 21.62
CA ALA A 44 -26.50 15.63 22.87
C ALA A 44 -28.03 15.53 22.95
N LEU A 45 -28.51 15.27 24.15
CA LEU A 45 -29.93 15.38 24.48
C LEU A 45 -30.13 16.74 25.16
N VAL A 46 -30.78 17.67 24.46
CA VAL A 46 -30.96 19.04 24.91
C VAL A 46 -32.41 19.23 25.36
N PRO A 47 -32.67 19.72 26.59
CA PRO A 47 -34.01 20.08 27.03
C PRO A 47 -34.60 21.20 26.14
N SER A 48 -35.89 21.11 25.80
CA SER A 48 -36.64 22.03 24.91
C SER A 48 -36.52 23.54 25.19
N MET A 49 -36.10 23.92 26.39
CA MET A 49 -35.86 25.34 26.74
C MET A 49 -34.78 26.01 25.88
N VAL A 50 -34.12 25.23 25.02
CA VAL A 50 -33.07 25.64 24.09
C VAL A 50 -33.44 25.08 22.71
N ALA A 51 -34.56 25.51 22.15
CA ALA A 51 -34.97 25.11 20.81
C ALA A 51 -34.18 25.94 19.78
N ALA A 52 -33.04 25.39 19.32
CA ALA A 52 -32.41 25.88 18.10
C ALA A 52 -33.34 25.52 16.92
N LYS A 53 -33.97 26.52 16.29
CA LYS A 53 -34.54 26.29 14.96
C LYS A 53 -33.39 25.88 14.03
N PRO A 54 -33.59 24.91 13.12
CA PRO A 54 -32.66 24.70 12.01
C PRO A 54 -32.75 25.94 11.10
N VAL A 55 -32.04 27.01 11.46
CA VAL A 55 -31.83 28.16 10.59
C VAL A 55 -30.76 27.75 9.59
N ASP A 56 -30.99 28.08 8.33
CA ASP A 56 -30.15 27.75 7.18
C ASP A 56 -28.65 27.92 7.48
N TRP A 57 -27.91 26.86 7.17
CA TRP A 57 -26.54 26.57 7.62
C TRP A 57 -25.44 27.50 7.07
N GLU A 58 -25.78 28.63 6.43
CA GLU A 58 -24.82 29.38 5.62
C GLU A 58 -24.21 30.62 6.27
N GLU A 59 -24.79 31.23 7.32
CA GLU A 59 -24.41 32.62 7.67
C GLU A 59 -24.15 32.94 9.15
N SER A 60 -24.18 32.00 10.11
CA SER A 60 -23.88 32.35 11.52
C SER A 60 -23.33 31.23 12.41
N PRO A 61 -22.53 31.55 13.45
CA PRO A 61 -22.06 30.56 14.42
C PRO A 61 -23.25 29.95 15.17
N LEU A 62 -23.22 28.62 15.32
CA LEU A 62 -24.26 27.68 15.77
C LEU A 62 -25.05 28.02 17.07
N PHE A 63 -24.71 29.08 17.79
CA PHE A 63 -25.19 29.37 19.15
C PHE A 63 -25.84 30.74 19.32
N SER A 64 -26.09 31.49 18.24
CA SER A 64 -26.50 32.90 18.33
C SER A 64 -27.97 33.14 18.71
N SER A 65 -28.88 32.16 18.59
CA SER A 65 -30.26 32.34 19.04
C SER A 65 -30.88 31.07 19.65
N LEU A 66 -30.81 30.98 20.97
CA LEU A 66 -31.51 29.97 21.76
C LEU A 66 -32.77 30.62 22.34
N PHE A 67 -33.95 30.25 21.84
CA PHE A 67 -35.22 30.75 22.37
C PHE A 67 -35.83 29.73 23.37
N PRO A 68 -36.35 30.20 24.51
CA PRO A 68 -37.03 29.34 25.47
C PRO A 68 -38.38 28.90 24.92
N VAL A 69 -38.50 27.63 24.52
CA VAL A 69 -39.77 26.99 24.17
C VAL A 69 -40.20 26.10 25.33
N SER A 70 -41.43 26.30 25.79
CA SER A 70 -42.03 25.63 26.95
C SER A 70 -42.67 24.30 26.56
N ASP A 71 -41.91 23.40 25.92
CA ASP A 71 -42.36 22.02 25.72
C ASP A 71 -41.48 21.08 26.56
N SER A 72 -42.02 20.02 27.15
CA SER A 72 -41.23 19.16 28.07
C SER A 72 -40.42 18.07 27.33
N SER A 73 -40.42 18.12 26.01
CA SER A 73 -39.79 17.15 25.13
C SER A 73 -38.27 17.36 25.05
N SER A 74 -37.50 16.30 25.22
CA SER A 74 -36.06 16.34 25.00
C SER A 74 -35.76 16.16 23.51
N TYR A 75 -34.98 17.06 22.91
CA TYR A 75 -34.56 16.94 21.51
C TYR A 75 -33.18 16.28 21.41
N PHE A 76 -33.06 15.35 20.47
CA PHE A 76 -31.78 14.74 20.14
C PHE A 76 -31.07 15.57 19.07
N VAL A 77 -29.93 16.15 19.42
CA VAL A 77 -29.09 16.94 18.52
C VAL A 77 -27.83 16.14 18.18
N ARG A 78 -27.46 16.12 16.90
CA ARG A 78 -26.23 15.49 16.42
C ARG A 78 -25.44 16.48 15.56
N LEU A 79 -24.21 16.75 15.98
CA LEU A 79 -23.26 17.62 15.28
C LEU A 79 -22.17 16.75 14.67
N TYR A 80 -21.82 17.05 13.42
CA TYR A 80 -20.72 16.42 12.69
C TYR A 80 -19.61 17.46 12.52
N THR A 81 -18.38 17.07 12.81
CA THR A 81 -17.22 17.91 12.46
C THR A 81 -16.82 17.66 11.02
N GLU A 82 -15.97 18.53 10.47
CA GLU A 82 -15.39 18.31 9.15
C GLU A 82 -14.42 17.11 9.18
N PRO A 83 -14.32 16.35 8.06
CA PRO A 83 -13.28 15.32 7.92
C PRO A 83 -11.91 15.98 7.87
N LEU A 84 -10.93 15.38 8.55
CA LEU A 84 -9.57 15.91 8.63
C LEU A 84 -8.64 15.13 7.71
N LEU A 85 -7.88 15.82 6.86
CA LEU A 85 -6.79 15.23 6.11
C LEU A 85 -5.50 15.36 6.92
N VAL A 86 -4.87 14.22 7.22
CA VAL A 86 -3.63 14.16 8.00
C VAL A 86 -2.51 13.63 7.13
N SER A 87 -1.42 14.41 7.01
CA SER A 87 -0.18 13.91 6.42
C SER A 87 0.56 13.04 7.43
N LEU A 88 0.66 11.75 7.12
CA LEU A 88 1.54 10.83 7.84
C LEU A 88 2.89 10.76 7.10
N PRO A 89 4.00 10.45 7.80
CA PRO A 89 5.27 10.20 7.12
C PRO A 89 5.09 9.08 6.09
N THR A 90 5.45 9.35 4.84
CA THR A 90 5.32 8.39 3.74
C THR A 90 6.18 7.17 4.02
N PRO A 91 5.64 5.94 3.97
CA PRO A 91 6.42 4.74 4.19
C PRO A 91 7.34 4.47 3.00
N ASP A 92 8.38 3.67 3.22
CA ASP A 92 9.32 3.26 2.18
C ASP A 92 8.69 2.24 1.22
N PHE A 93 7.98 2.73 0.19
CA PHE A 93 7.41 1.86 -0.85
C PHE A 93 8.49 1.14 -1.68
N SER A 94 9.74 1.61 -1.67
CA SER A 94 10.85 1.01 -2.41
C SER A 94 11.32 -0.33 -1.83
N MET A 95 11.16 -0.57 -0.52
CA MET A 95 11.57 -1.80 0.14
C MET A 95 10.87 -3.05 -0.44
N PRO A 96 9.53 -3.11 -0.53
CA PRO A 96 8.85 -4.24 -1.16
C PRO A 96 9.13 -4.33 -2.67
N TYR A 97 9.35 -3.21 -3.37
CA TYR A 97 9.73 -3.25 -4.80
C TYR A 97 11.04 -3.99 -5.02
N ASN A 98 12.06 -3.70 -4.21
CA ASN A 98 13.35 -4.39 -4.30
C ASN A 98 13.20 -5.91 -4.06
N VAL A 99 12.34 -6.31 -3.13
CA VAL A 99 12.05 -7.73 -2.85
C VAL A 99 11.31 -8.38 -4.01
N ILE A 100 10.35 -7.71 -4.63
CA ILE A 100 9.63 -8.24 -5.80
C ILE A 100 10.58 -8.42 -6.99
N CYS A 101 11.45 -7.45 -7.25
CA CYS A 101 12.46 -7.58 -8.30
C CYS A 101 13.44 -8.73 -8.02
N LEU A 102 13.89 -8.88 -6.77
CA LEU A 102 14.79 -9.97 -6.38
C LEU A 102 14.10 -11.33 -6.49
N THR A 103 12.86 -11.47 -6.04
CA THR A 103 12.13 -12.75 -6.15
C THR A 103 11.83 -13.10 -7.61
N CYS A 104 11.44 -12.14 -8.45
CA CYS A 104 11.22 -12.35 -9.88
C CYS A 104 12.50 -12.81 -10.59
N THR A 105 13.65 -12.20 -10.28
CA THR A 105 14.94 -12.63 -10.87
C THR A 105 15.34 -14.03 -10.42
N VAL A 106 15.16 -14.36 -9.13
CA VAL A 106 15.41 -15.71 -8.62
C VAL A 106 14.53 -16.74 -9.33
N VAL A 107 13.23 -16.46 -9.47
CA VAL A 107 12.29 -17.33 -10.18
C VAL A 107 12.69 -17.51 -11.64
N ALA A 108 13.08 -16.43 -12.33
CA ALA A 108 13.51 -16.48 -13.72
C ALA A 108 14.79 -17.32 -13.91
N VAL A 109 15.78 -17.18 -13.02
CA VAL A 109 17.02 -17.97 -13.07
C VAL A 109 16.74 -19.44 -12.76
N CYS A 110 15.94 -19.73 -11.73
CA CYS A 110 15.54 -21.09 -11.39
C CYS A 110 14.81 -21.75 -12.56
N TYR A 111 13.78 -21.10 -13.10
CA TYR A 111 13.01 -21.64 -14.22
C TYR A 111 13.87 -21.81 -15.47
N GLY A 112 14.72 -20.84 -15.80
CA GLY A 112 15.65 -20.94 -16.94
C GLY A 112 16.62 -22.12 -16.80
N SER A 113 17.18 -22.32 -15.61
CA SER A 113 18.07 -23.46 -15.33
C SER A 113 17.33 -24.80 -15.42
N PHE A 114 16.11 -24.86 -14.87
CA PHE A 114 15.29 -26.06 -14.84
C PHE A 114 14.81 -26.45 -16.23
N TYR A 115 14.35 -25.47 -17.01
CA TYR A 115 13.96 -25.65 -18.40
C TYR A 115 15.13 -26.13 -19.27
N ASN A 116 16.33 -25.54 -19.09
CA ASN A 116 17.53 -25.98 -19.79
C ASN A 116 17.89 -27.43 -19.43
N LEU A 117 17.81 -27.81 -18.15
CA LEU A 117 18.12 -29.17 -17.72
C LEU A 117 17.14 -30.22 -18.29
N LEU A 118 15.85 -29.89 -18.36
CA LEU A 118 14.84 -30.81 -18.89
C LEU A 118 14.81 -30.89 -20.43
N THR A 119 15.08 -29.78 -21.12
CA THR A 119 14.90 -29.69 -22.58
C THR A 119 16.21 -29.89 -23.35
N ARG A 120 17.37 -29.74 -22.69
CA ARG A 120 18.66 -29.94 -23.33
C ARG A 120 18.91 -31.41 -23.58
N THR A 121 18.71 -31.81 -24.83
CA THR A 121 19.18 -33.10 -25.34
C THR A 121 20.70 -33.04 -25.48
N PHE A 122 21.40 -33.89 -24.74
CA PHE A 122 22.83 -34.08 -24.91
C PHE A 122 23.05 -34.86 -26.22
N HIS A 123 23.20 -34.14 -27.32
CA HIS A 123 23.77 -34.73 -28.53
C HIS A 123 25.25 -34.98 -28.23
N ILE A 124 25.58 -36.24 -27.96
CA ILE A 124 26.95 -36.72 -28.01
C ILE A 124 27.34 -36.59 -29.48
N GLU A 125 28.00 -35.50 -29.85
CA GLU A 125 28.79 -35.49 -31.06
C GLU A 125 29.84 -36.59 -30.87
N GLU A 126 29.71 -37.68 -31.63
CA GLU A 126 30.83 -38.62 -31.78
C GLU A 126 32.07 -37.77 -32.07
N PRO A 127 33.18 -37.97 -31.35
CA PRO A 127 34.38 -37.21 -31.63
C PRO A 127 34.66 -37.43 -33.12
N SER A 128 34.69 -36.34 -33.88
CA SER A 128 35.05 -36.33 -35.30
C SER A 128 36.55 -36.61 -35.44
N THR A 129 37.03 -37.68 -34.80
CA THR A 129 38.32 -38.35 -34.92
C THR A 129 38.50 -38.99 -36.30
N GLY A 130 38.00 -38.35 -37.35
CA GLY A 130 38.02 -38.85 -38.71
C GLY A 130 38.45 -37.83 -39.76
N GLY A 131 38.28 -36.52 -39.53
CA GLY A 131 38.58 -35.51 -40.55
C GLY A 131 40.02 -35.00 -40.50
N LEU A 132 40.36 -34.34 -39.39
CA LEU A 132 41.66 -33.67 -39.23
C LEU A 132 42.79 -34.67 -38.98
N ALA A 133 42.56 -35.70 -38.17
CA ALA A 133 43.53 -36.75 -37.90
C ALA A 133 43.89 -37.54 -39.18
N LYS A 134 42.91 -37.87 -40.03
CA LYS A 134 43.17 -38.52 -41.33
C LYS A 134 43.89 -37.59 -42.31
N ARG A 135 43.58 -36.29 -42.33
CA ARG A 135 44.30 -35.30 -43.15
C ARG A 135 45.75 -35.13 -42.73
N LEU A 136 46.03 -35.06 -41.42
CA LEU A 136 47.40 -34.98 -40.90
C LEU A 136 48.19 -36.26 -41.19
N ALA A 137 47.55 -37.43 -40.98
CA ALA A 137 48.15 -38.72 -41.29
C ALA A 137 48.49 -38.87 -42.78
N ASN A 138 47.61 -38.40 -43.68
CA ASN A 138 47.87 -38.42 -45.13
C ASN A 138 48.97 -37.43 -45.52
N LEU A 139 49.09 -36.28 -44.86
CA LEU A 139 50.15 -35.30 -45.15
C LEU A 139 51.53 -35.80 -44.71
N ILE A 140 51.62 -36.43 -43.53
CA ILE A 140 52.85 -37.04 -43.01
C ILE A 140 53.25 -38.27 -43.85
N ARG A 141 52.28 -39.06 -44.31
CA ARG A 141 52.55 -40.20 -45.22
C ARG A 141 53.00 -39.76 -46.60
N ARG A 142 52.44 -38.65 -47.13
CA ARG A 142 52.86 -38.06 -48.41
C ARG A 142 54.29 -37.51 -48.34
N ALA A 143 54.70 -36.96 -47.20
CA ALA A 143 56.09 -36.58 -46.95
C ALA A 143 57.05 -37.79 -46.82
N ARG A 144 56.54 -38.96 -46.44
CA ARG A 144 57.30 -40.23 -46.35
C ARG A 144 57.25 -41.09 -47.62
N GLY A 145 56.62 -40.63 -48.70
CA GLY A 145 56.62 -41.32 -50.01
C GLY A 145 55.79 -42.61 -50.08
N VAL A 146 54.82 -42.81 -49.17
CA VAL A 146 53.96 -44.00 -49.14
C VAL A 146 52.55 -43.66 -49.69
N PRO A 147 51.91 -44.50 -50.51
CA PRO A 147 50.62 -44.19 -51.11
C PRO A 147 49.47 -44.06 -50.08
N PRO A 148 48.45 -43.22 -50.38
CA PRO A 148 47.30 -43.03 -49.50
C PRO A 148 46.33 -44.21 -49.56
N LEU A 149 45.51 -44.37 -48.51
CA LEU A 149 44.31 -45.22 -48.52
C LEU A 149 43.19 -44.55 -49.33
#